data_AF-A0A0Q6FGA9-F1
#
_entry.id   AF-A0A0Q6FGA9-F1
#
_cell.length_a   1.000
_cell.length_b   1.000
_cell.length_c   1.000
_cell.angle_alpha   90.00
_cell.angle_beta   90.00
_cell.angle_gamma   90.00
#
_symmetry.space_group_name_H-M   'P 1'
#
loop_
_entity.id
_entity.type
_entity.pdbx_description
1 polymer ?
#
loop_
_entity_poly.entity_id
_entity_poly.type
_entity_poly.pdbx_seq_one_letter_code
_entity_poly.pdbx_strand_id
1 'polypeptide(L)'
;MTSCPTLDDPAPTARRDRRLAALGPVAQLRAGRLPRRLGQLAVGLTLYGVTLAMVIRATLGNSPWDVLHQGLARYLPMSIGTAVIVMSLLVLLLWIPLREQPGLGTVANSFVVGLVADRALAVLVAPDELWLRVLLLVGGVVLNGLATALYIGSQFGPGPRDGLMTGLHRRTGLPVGVVRTGIEATVVALGWLLGGVVGLGTLLYALAVGPLVQLMLPWCVVELNDGSRAARPRRGRPSPRPR
;
A
#
# COMPACT_ATOMS: atom_id res chain seq x y z
N MET A 1 24.34 -55.23 24.54
CA MET A 1 23.01 -54.84 25.06
C MET A 1 23.30 -53.77 26.11
N THR A 2 22.96 -52.50 25.96
CA THR A 2 21.66 -51.98 25.52
C THR A 2 21.87 -50.59 24.92
N SER A 3 21.43 -50.42 23.67
CA SER A 3 21.33 -49.15 22.96
C SER A 3 20.30 -48.24 23.67
N CYS A 4 20.55 -46.93 23.73
CA CYS A 4 19.52 -45.95 24.07
C CYS A 4 19.40 -44.93 22.91
N PRO A 5 18.19 -44.59 22.45
CA PRO A 5 17.97 -43.99 21.13
C PRO A 5 18.19 -42.48 21.14
N THR A 6 18.60 -41.98 19.98
CA THR A 6 18.57 -40.59 19.55
C THR A 6 17.20 -39.96 19.81
N LEU A 7 17.14 -38.98 20.71
CA LEU A 7 16.06 -37.99 20.70
C LEU A 7 16.32 -37.07 19.51
N ASP A 8 15.58 -37.30 18.43
CA ASP A 8 15.34 -36.30 17.39
C ASP A 8 14.76 -35.05 18.07
N ASP A 9 15.59 -34.02 18.23
CA ASP A 9 15.10 -32.67 18.50
C ASP A 9 14.21 -32.28 17.30
N PRO A 10 12.91 -31.97 17.51
CA PRO A 10 12.11 -31.44 16.43
C PRO A 10 12.72 -30.11 16.01
N ALA A 11 13.19 -30.04 14.77
CA ALA A 11 13.74 -28.84 14.17
C ALA A 11 12.81 -27.66 14.48
N PRO A 12 13.32 -26.54 15.04
CA PRO A 12 12.48 -25.39 15.32
C PRO A 12 11.83 -24.98 14.01
N THR A 13 10.50 -25.11 13.93
CA THR A 13 9.71 -24.65 12.80
C THR A 13 10.01 -23.17 12.65
N ALA A 14 10.94 -22.85 11.75
CA ALA A 14 11.37 -21.51 11.48
C ALA A 14 10.13 -20.74 11.09
N ARG A 15 9.65 -19.89 12.01
CA ARG A 15 8.59 -18.92 11.75
C ARG A 15 9.11 -18.11 10.57
N ARG A 16 8.66 -18.46 9.35
CA ARG A 16 9.12 -17.82 8.13
C ARG A 16 8.81 -16.35 8.29
N ASP A 17 9.85 -15.54 8.45
CA ASP A 17 9.73 -14.11 8.67
C ASP A 17 9.02 -13.50 7.46
N ARG A 18 7.70 -13.31 7.55
CA ARG A 18 6.88 -12.57 6.59
C ARG A 18 7.18 -11.07 6.72
N ARG A 19 8.44 -10.70 6.44
CA ARG A 19 8.92 -9.31 6.49
C ARG A 19 8.97 -8.75 5.08
N LEU A 20 8.60 -7.49 4.94
CA LEU A 20 8.78 -6.73 3.70
C LEU A 20 10.28 -6.55 3.44
N ALA A 21 10.71 -6.87 2.21
CA ALA A 21 12.09 -6.70 1.78
C ALA A 21 12.30 -5.32 1.13
N ALA A 22 13.36 -4.61 1.53
CA ALA A 22 13.80 -3.39 0.86
C ALA A 22 14.57 -3.75 -0.43
N LEU A 23 13.84 -3.92 -1.53
CA LEU A 23 14.41 -4.32 -2.83
C LEU A 23 14.46 -3.14 -3.80
N GLY A 24 15.60 -2.96 -4.46
CA GLY A 24 15.71 -2.09 -5.63
C GLY A 24 14.90 -2.61 -6.84
N PRO A 25 14.60 -1.78 -7.85
CA PRO A 25 13.67 -2.13 -8.94
C PRO A 25 14.02 -3.42 -9.68
N VAL A 26 15.30 -3.62 -10.01
CA VAL A 26 15.78 -4.84 -10.70
C VAL A 26 15.71 -6.07 -9.78
N ALA A 27 16.01 -5.88 -8.50
CA ALA A 27 15.94 -6.97 -7.51
C ALA A 27 14.50 -7.44 -7.28
N GLN A 28 13.52 -6.54 -7.37
CA GLN A 28 12.10 -6.90 -7.26
C GLN A 28 11.66 -7.91 -8.33
N LEU A 29 12.15 -7.76 -9.57
CA LEU A 29 11.82 -8.67 -10.67
C LEU A 29 12.47 -10.06 -10.50
N ARG A 30 13.62 -10.12 -9.80
CA ARG A 30 14.39 -11.36 -9.60
C ARG A 30 14.06 -12.10 -8.30
N ALA A 31 13.26 -11.53 -7.41
CA ALA A 31 12.97 -12.08 -6.08
C ALA A 31 12.04 -13.32 -6.05
N GLY A 32 11.82 -13.96 -7.20
CA GLY A 32 11.01 -15.17 -7.32
C GLY A 32 9.50 -14.93 -7.22
N ARG A 33 8.73 -15.98 -7.53
CA ARG A 33 7.25 -16.01 -7.52
C ARG A 33 6.61 -14.86 -8.32
N LEU A 34 7.26 -14.47 -9.42
CA LEU A 34 6.88 -13.30 -10.22
C LEU A 34 5.41 -13.35 -10.68
N PRO A 35 4.87 -14.45 -11.26
CA PRO A 35 3.48 -14.48 -11.71
C PRO A 35 2.48 -14.26 -10.57
N ARG A 36 2.70 -14.91 -9.42
CA ARG A 36 1.85 -14.73 -8.23
C ARG A 36 1.88 -13.29 -7.73
N ARG A 37 3.07 -12.69 -7.65
CA ARG A 37 3.24 -11.31 -7.17
C ARG A 37 2.60 -10.31 -8.14
N LEU A 38 2.75 -10.52 -9.46
CA LEU A 38 2.12 -9.66 -10.47
C LEU A 38 0.60 -9.77 -10.43
N GLY A 39 0.07 -10.99 -10.34
CA GLY A 39 -1.37 -11.21 -10.17
C GLY A 39 -1.90 -10.55 -8.90
N GLN A 40 -1.19 -10.69 -7.78
CA GLN A 40 -1.57 -10.06 -6.51
C GLN A 40 -1.52 -8.52 -6.59
N LEU A 41 -0.49 -7.96 -7.23
CA LEU A 41 -0.40 -6.52 -7.48
C LEU A 41 -1.59 -6.05 -8.31
N ALA A 42 -1.88 -6.71 -9.43
CA ALA A 42 -3.00 -6.35 -10.31
C ALA A 42 -4.33 -6.38 -9.55
N VAL A 43 -4.63 -7.47 -8.84
CA VAL A 43 -5.84 -7.60 -8.02
C VAL A 43 -5.91 -6.51 -6.95
N GLY A 44 -4.80 -6.25 -6.24
CA GLY A 44 -4.74 -5.21 -5.23
C GLY A 44 -5.01 -3.81 -5.79
N LEU A 45 -4.41 -3.46 -6.93
CA LEU A 45 -4.59 -2.15 -7.56
C LEU A 45 -5.98 -1.98 -8.18
N THR A 46 -6.53 -3.02 -8.80
CA THR A 46 -7.91 -3.00 -9.31
C THR A 46 -8.89 -2.83 -8.15
N LEU A 47 -8.74 -3.61 -7.08
CA LEU A 47 -9.59 -3.47 -5.90
C LEU A 47 -9.47 -2.07 -5.30
N TYR A 48 -8.26 -1.49 -5.26
CA TYR A 48 -8.03 -0.13 -4.76
C TYR A 48 -8.86 0.89 -5.58
N GLY A 49 -8.78 0.86 -6.91
CA GLY A 49 -9.57 1.76 -7.76
C GLY A 49 -11.08 1.61 -7.56
N VAL A 50 -11.58 0.38 -7.38
CA VAL A 50 -13.00 0.13 -7.06
C VAL A 50 -13.37 0.73 -5.71
N THR A 51 -12.53 0.55 -4.68
CA THR A 51 -12.81 1.08 -3.34
C THR A 51 -12.89 2.60 -3.30
N LEU A 52 -12.08 3.27 -4.13
CA LEU A 52 -12.12 4.72 -4.31
C LEU A 52 -13.50 5.14 -4.82
N ALA A 53 -14.01 4.47 -5.87
CA ALA A 53 -15.35 4.74 -6.40
C ALA A 53 -16.44 4.49 -5.35
N MET A 54 -16.34 3.42 -4.56
CA MET A 54 -17.29 3.12 -3.48
C MET A 54 -17.36 4.24 -2.44
N VAL A 55 -16.20 4.69 -1.95
CA VAL A 55 -16.11 5.76 -0.94
C VAL A 55 -16.67 7.07 -1.51
N ILE A 56 -16.33 7.44 -2.75
CA ILE A 56 -16.87 8.64 -3.40
C ILE A 56 -18.40 8.55 -3.57
N ARG A 57 -18.91 7.42 -4.06
CA ARG A 57 -20.35 7.21 -4.29
C ARG A 57 -21.16 7.09 -3.01
N ALA A 58 -20.52 6.80 -1.87
CA ALA A 58 -21.19 6.87 -0.59
C ALA A 58 -21.59 8.30 -0.21
N THR A 59 -20.92 9.34 -0.73
CA THR A 59 -21.23 10.77 -0.47
C THR A 59 -21.18 11.19 1.00
N LEU A 60 -20.55 10.40 1.88
CA LEU A 60 -20.45 10.66 3.32
C LEU A 60 -19.08 11.24 3.75
N GLY A 61 -18.25 11.60 2.79
CA GLY A 61 -16.85 12.01 2.99
C GLY A 61 -15.88 11.06 2.27
N ASN A 62 -14.72 11.59 1.90
CA ASN A 62 -13.72 10.90 1.09
C ASN A 62 -12.41 10.62 1.83
N SER A 63 -11.57 9.74 1.27
CA SER A 63 -10.20 9.57 1.76
C SER A 63 -9.41 10.88 1.60
N PRO A 64 -8.38 11.15 2.43
CA PRO A 64 -7.63 12.42 2.40
C PRO A 64 -7.20 12.90 1.01
N TRP A 65 -6.71 11.98 0.18
CA TRP A 65 -6.26 12.31 -1.17
C TRP A 65 -7.42 12.46 -2.15
N ASP A 66 -8.51 11.72 -1.96
CA ASP A 66 -9.70 11.84 -2.81
C ASP A 66 -10.47 13.12 -2.55
N VAL A 67 -10.37 13.71 -1.35
CA VAL A 67 -10.81 15.09 -1.09
C VAL A 67 -10.08 16.05 -2.04
N LEU A 68 -8.76 15.90 -2.20
CA LEU A 68 -7.96 16.71 -3.12
C LEU A 68 -8.29 16.43 -4.59
N HIS A 69 -8.35 15.16 -5.01
CA HIS A 69 -8.70 14.78 -6.38
C HIS A 69 -10.07 15.31 -6.79
N GLN A 70 -11.06 15.17 -5.90
CA GLN A 70 -12.41 15.69 -6.13
C GLN A 70 -12.43 17.22 -6.17
N GLY A 71 -11.65 17.90 -5.32
CA GLY A 71 -11.51 19.35 -5.37
C GLY A 71 -10.94 19.82 -6.70
N LEU A 72 -9.83 19.23 -7.15
CA LEU A 72 -9.18 19.54 -8.43
C LEU A 72 -10.12 19.34 -9.63
N ALA A 73 -10.85 18.23 -9.66
CA ALA A 73 -11.77 17.89 -10.74
C ALA A 73 -12.96 18.86 -10.87
N ARG A 74 -13.20 19.76 -9.89
CA ARG A 74 -14.18 20.84 -10.03
C ARG A 74 -13.66 22.04 -10.81
N TYR A 75 -12.36 22.30 -10.77
CA TYR A 75 -11.75 23.48 -11.40
C TYR A 75 -11.04 23.15 -12.71
N LEU A 76 -10.69 21.88 -12.93
CA LEU A 76 -10.03 21.42 -14.14
C LEU A 76 -10.95 20.47 -14.91
N PRO A 77 -11.02 20.55 -16.25
CA PRO A 77 -11.83 19.67 -17.08
C PRO A 77 -11.21 18.26 -17.17
N MET A 78 -11.19 17.53 -16.04
CA MET A 78 -10.61 16.20 -15.93
C MET A 78 -11.48 15.28 -15.06
N SER A 79 -11.38 13.98 -15.32
CA SER A 79 -12.02 12.97 -14.47
C SER A 79 -11.29 12.80 -13.14
N ILE A 80 -11.95 12.18 -12.16
CA ILE A 80 -11.33 11.84 -10.88
C ILE A 80 -10.14 10.88 -11.08
N GLY A 81 -10.29 9.86 -11.93
CA GLY A 81 -9.20 8.94 -12.25
C GLY A 81 -8.00 9.63 -12.89
N THR A 82 -8.24 10.62 -13.76
CA THR A 82 -7.18 11.45 -14.33
C THR A 82 -6.50 12.29 -13.26
N ALA A 83 -7.26 12.89 -12.33
CA ALA A 83 -6.70 13.63 -11.20
C ALA A 83 -5.81 12.73 -10.32
N VAL A 84 -6.22 11.48 -10.05
CA VAL A 84 -5.41 10.48 -9.33
C VAL A 84 -4.08 10.21 -10.06
N ILE A 85 -4.11 10.03 -11.38
CA ILE A 85 -2.90 9.78 -12.19
C ILE A 85 -1.98 10.99 -12.15
N VAL A 86 -2.50 12.19 -12.43
CA VAL A 86 -1.72 13.43 -12.45
C VAL A 86 -1.07 13.68 -11.10
N MET A 87 -1.84 13.60 -10.00
CA MET A 87 -1.30 13.78 -8.65
C MET A 87 -0.24 12.72 -8.30
N SER A 88 -0.46 11.46 -8.72
CA SER A 88 0.54 10.40 -8.56
C SER A 88 1.85 10.76 -9.27
N LEU A 89 1.78 11.23 -10.52
CA LEU A 89 2.96 11.66 -11.27
C LEU A 89 3.64 12.88 -10.62
N LEU A 90 2.88 13.87 -10.14
CA LEU A 90 3.43 15.01 -9.41
C LEU A 90 4.17 14.58 -8.14
N VAL A 91 3.60 13.64 -7.39
CA VAL A 91 4.25 13.06 -6.22
C VAL A 91 5.54 12.33 -6.61
N LEU A 92 5.56 11.62 -7.74
CA LEU A 92 6.79 11.00 -8.25
C LEU A 92 7.84 12.02 -8.69
N LEU A 93 7.46 13.22 -9.13
CA LEU A 93 8.43 14.30 -9.36
C LEU A 93 9.07 14.77 -8.05
N LEU A 94 8.29 14.81 -6.96
CA LEU A 94 8.84 15.11 -5.63
C LEU A 94 9.84 14.05 -5.14
N TRP A 95 9.83 12.84 -5.71
CA TRP A 95 10.81 11.81 -5.36
C TRP A 95 12.21 12.12 -5.88
N ILE A 96 12.36 12.94 -6.93
CA ILE A 96 13.66 13.32 -7.51
C ILE A 96 14.58 13.95 -6.44
N PRO A 97 14.16 14.99 -5.69
CA PRO A 97 14.97 15.52 -4.60
C PRO A 97 15.08 14.58 -3.39
N LEU A 98 14.13 13.65 -3.19
CA LEU A 98 14.25 12.61 -2.15
C LEU A 98 15.19 11.45 -2.53
N ARG A 99 15.60 11.34 -3.80
CA ARG A 99 16.38 10.21 -4.35
C ARG A 99 15.69 8.85 -4.14
N GLU A 100 14.35 8.83 -4.14
CA GLU A 100 13.58 7.57 -4.14
C GLU A 100 13.54 6.98 -5.55
N GLN A 101 13.71 5.65 -5.66
CA GLN A 101 13.62 4.97 -6.95
C GLN A 101 12.22 4.36 -7.12
N PRO A 102 11.44 4.77 -8.14
CA PRO A 102 10.15 4.16 -8.41
C PRO A 102 10.30 2.69 -8.81
N GLY A 103 9.49 1.83 -8.19
CA GLY A 103 9.39 0.41 -8.54
C GLY A 103 8.29 0.17 -9.58
N LEU A 104 8.17 -1.08 -10.04
CA LEU A 104 7.08 -1.49 -10.94
C LEU A 104 5.71 -1.23 -10.30
N GLY A 105 5.58 -1.51 -9.00
CA GLY A 105 4.34 -1.30 -8.25
C GLY A 105 3.97 0.18 -8.16
N THR A 106 4.96 1.08 -8.08
CA THR A 106 4.77 2.52 -8.03
C THR A 106 4.13 3.06 -9.31
N VAL A 107 4.69 2.67 -10.47
CA VAL A 107 4.16 3.09 -11.78
C VAL A 107 2.80 2.45 -12.02
N ALA A 108 2.68 1.14 -11.79
CA ALA A 108 1.42 0.43 -11.97
C ALA A 108 0.31 1.02 -11.09
N ASN A 109 0.59 1.34 -9.82
CA ASN A 109 -0.38 1.97 -8.92
C ASN A 109 -0.89 3.30 -9.49
N SER A 110 0.03 4.16 -9.95
CA SER A 110 -0.31 5.48 -10.49
C SER A 110 -1.35 5.41 -11.61
N PHE A 111 -1.20 4.47 -12.56
CA PHE A 111 -2.08 4.36 -13.72
C PHE A 111 -3.30 3.46 -13.50
N VAL A 112 -3.10 2.27 -12.92
CA VAL A 112 -4.17 1.27 -12.78
C VAL A 112 -5.25 1.78 -11.83
N VAL A 113 -4.86 2.41 -10.71
CA VAL A 113 -5.84 2.91 -9.73
C VAL A 113 -6.74 3.97 -10.35
N GLY A 114 -6.16 4.95 -11.06
CA GLY A 114 -6.93 6.01 -11.71
C GLY A 114 -7.85 5.48 -12.82
N LEU A 115 -7.34 4.61 -13.70
CA LEU A 115 -8.13 4.02 -14.77
C LEU A 115 -9.30 3.20 -14.22
N VAL A 116 -9.05 2.36 -13.21
CA VAL A 116 -10.10 1.54 -12.60
C VAL A 116 -11.08 2.40 -11.82
N ALA A 117 -10.63 3.47 -11.16
CA ALA A 117 -11.51 4.41 -10.47
C ALA A 117 -12.53 5.04 -11.43
N ASP A 118 -12.11 5.52 -12.60
CA ASP A 118 -13.05 6.08 -13.59
C ASP A 118 -14.04 5.03 -14.11
N ARG A 119 -13.55 3.81 -14.40
CA ARG A 119 -14.44 2.72 -14.84
C ARG A 119 -15.44 2.32 -13.76
N ALA A 120 -14.99 2.23 -12.51
CA ALA A 120 -15.86 1.91 -11.39
C ALA A 120 -16.86 3.03 -11.12
N LEU A 121 -16.46 4.31 -11.19
CA LEU A 121 -17.36 5.46 -11.06
C LEU A 121 -18.39 5.53 -12.20
N ALA A 122 -18.04 5.10 -13.40
CA ALA A 122 -18.98 5.07 -14.53
C ALA A 122 -20.10 4.03 -14.36
N VAL A 123 -19.85 2.95 -13.63
CA VAL A 123 -20.82 1.85 -13.43
C VAL A 123 -21.53 1.95 -12.07
N LEU A 124 -20.81 2.37 -11.04
CA LEU A 124 -21.33 2.44 -9.68
C LEU A 124 -22.19 3.69 -9.50
N VAL A 125 -23.48 3.48 -9.26
CA VAL A 125 -24.46 4.54 -8.97
C VAL A 125 -24.47 4.81 -7.47
N ALA A 126 -24.62 6.09 -7.08
CA ALA A 126 -24.76 6.46 -5.68
C ALA A 126 -26.13 5.99 -5.17
N PRO A 127 -26.20 5.22 -4.07
CA PRO A 127 -27.49 4.82 -3.50
C PRO A 127 -28.19 6.02 -2.87
N ASP A 128 -29.52 6.04 -2.89
CA ASP A 128 -30.31 7.11 -2.26
C ASP A 128 -30.37 6.94 -0.73
N GLU A 129 -30.58 5.70 -0.28
CA GLU A 129 -30.76 5.38 1.13
C GLU A 129 -29.48 5.53 1.96
N LEU A 130 -29.60 6.18 3.12
CA LEU A 130 -28.46 6.45 4.00
C LEU A 130 -27.76 5.16 4.46
N TRP A 131 -28.51 4.13 4.81
CA TRP A 131 -27.94 2.87 5.29
C TRP A 131 -27.12 2.16 4.19
N LEU A 132 -27.55 2.25 2.92
CA LEU A 132 -26.78 1.75 1.77
C LEU A 132 -25.50 2.56 1.57
N ARG A 133 -25.56 3.89 1.73
CA ARG A 133 -24.36 4.75 1.69
C ARG A 133 -23.36 4.39 2.78
N VAL A 134 -23.83 4.12 4.00
CA VAL A 134 -22.99 3.68 5.12
C VAL A 134 -22.35 2.32 4.82
N LEU A 135 -23.11 1.34 4.34
CA LEU A 135 -22.57 0.04 3.93
C LEU A 135 -21.53 0.18 2.81
N LEU A 136 -21.80 1.04 1.82
CA LEU A 136 -20.88 1.29 0.71
C LEU A 136 -19.58 1.95 1.19
N LEU A 137 -19.67 2.92 2.10
CA LEU A 137 -18.52 3.56 2.73
C LEU A 137 -17.70 2.56 3.55
N VAL A 138 -18.33 1.83 4.48
CA VAL A 138 -17.64 0.88 5.37
C VAL A 138 -17.02 -0.25 4.56
N GLY A 139 -17.76 -0.81 3.60
CA GLY A 139 -17.26 -1.81 2.66
C GLY A 139 -16.08 -1.28 1.85
N GLY A 140 -16.18 -0.05 1.34
CA GLY A 140 -15.10 0.62 0.62
C GLY A 140 -13.84 0.78 1.47
N VAL A 141 -13.96 1.22 2.72
CA VAL A 141 -12.84 1.39 3.66
C VAL A 141 -12.17 0.05 3.99
N VAL A 142 -12.95 -0.99 4.30
CA VAL A 142 -12.44 -2.33 4.62
C VAL A 142 -11.72 -2.93 3.42
N LEU A 143 -12.35 -2.90 2.24
CA LEU A 143 -11.77 -3.38 1.01
C LEU A 143 -10.54 -2.55 0.59
N ASN A 144 -10.49 -1.25 0.91
CA ASN A 144 -9.32 -0.41 0.67
C ASN A 144 -8.12 -0.84 1.53
N GLY A 145 -8.36 -1.20 2.79
CA GLY A 145 -7.35 -1.81 3.66
C GLY A 145 -6.80 -3.11 3.06
N LEU A 146 -7.68 -3.99 2.57
CA LEU A 146 -7.29 -5.24 1.90
C LEU A 146 -6.52 -4.98 0.60
N ALA A 147 -7.00 -4.08 -0.26
CA ALA A 147 -6.34 -3.67 -1.49
C ALA A 147 -4.93 -3.17 -1.23
N THR A 148 -4.79 -2.34 -0.20
CA THR A 148 -3.50 -1.80 0.25
C THR A 148 -2.57 -2.92 0.74
N ALA A 149 -3.07 -3.83 1.58
CA ALA A 149 -2.32 -4.99 2.02
C ALA A 149 -1.88 -5.90 0.86
N LEU A 150 -2.74 -6.12 -0.15
CA LEU A 150 -2.44 -6.93 -1.33
C LEU A 150 -1.33 -6.32 -2.18
N TYR A 151 -1.41 -5.02 -2.50
CA TYR A 151 -0.40 -4.38 -3.33
C TYR A 151 0.94 -4.24 -2.58
N ILE A 152 0.93 -3.87 -1.29
CA ILE A 152 2.17 -3.78 -0.50
C ILE A 152 2.78 -5.18 -0.35
N GLY A 153 1.94 -6.18 -0.07
CA GLY A 153 2.33 -7.58 0.10
C GLY A 153 2.91 -8.22 -1.16
N SER A 154 2.70 -7.64 -2.34
CA SER A 154 3.33 -8.11 -3.58
C SER A 154 4.81 -7.71 -3.68
N GLN A 155 5.28 -6.81 -2.83
CA GLN A 155 6.68 -6.39 -2.71
C GLN A 155 7.27 -5.81 -4.01
N PHE A 156 6.49 -5.04 -4.79
CA PHE A 156 6.97 -4.32 -5.99
C PHE A 156 7.25 -2.83 -5.74
N GLY A 157 7.49 -2.48 -4.48
CA GLY A 157 7.70 -1.11 -4.04
C GLY A 157 6.42 -0.40 -3.62
N PRO A 158 6.55 0.74 -2.91
CA PRO A 158 5.43 1.51 -2.40
C PRO A 158 4.69 2.27 -3.52
N GLY A 159 3.44 2.66 -3.26
CA GLY A 159 2.75 3.65 -4.09
C GLY A 159 3.39 5.03 -3.98
N PRO A 160 3.08 5.97 -4.90
CA PRO A 160 3.65 7.33 -4.91
C PRO A 160 3.51 8.04 -3.55
N ARG A 161 2.31 8.00 -2.96
CA ARG A 161 2.01 8.55 -1.62
C ARG A 161 2.86 7.93 -0.53
N ASP A 162 2.95 6.61 -0.51
CA ASP A 162 3.65 5.88 0.56
C ASP A 162 5.16 6.11 0.48
N GLY A 163 5.72 6.15 -0.74
CA GLY A 163 7.12 6.49 -0.91
C GLY A 163 7.42 7.95 -0.60
N LEU A 164 6.50 8.89 -0.85
CA LEU A 164 6.63 10.29 -0.39
C LEU A 164 6.75 10.35 1.13
N MET A 165 5.86 9.66 1.85
CA MET A 165 5.91 9.57 3.32
C MET A 165 7.25 9.01 3.80
N THR A 166 7.69 7.88 3.24
CA THR A 166 8.97 7.26 3.68
C THR A 166 10.19 8.10 3.28
N GLY A 167 10.17 8.79 2.14
CA GLY A 167 11.26 9.66 1.69
C GLY A 167 11.38 10.92 2.54
N LEU A 168 10.26 11.55 2.91
CA LEU A 168 10.27 12.67 3.85
C LEU A 168 10.78 12.24 5.23
N HIS A 169 10.35 11.08 5.74
CA HIS A 169 10.86 10.53 6.99
C HIS A 169 12.39 10.38 6.95
N ARG A 170 12.93 9.77 5.88
CA ARG A 170 14.39 9.59 5.73
C ARG A 170 15.16 10.90 5.60
N ARG A 171 14.57 11.92 4.95
CA ARG A 171 15.24 13.21 4.75
C ARG A 171 15.16 14.13 5.97
N THR A 172 14.06 14.10 6.72
CA THR A 172 13.81 15.02 7.84
C THR A 172 14.11 14.42 9.21
N GLY A 173 14.12 13.09 9.35
CA GLY A 173 14.24 12.39 10.62
C GLY A 173 12.95 12.40 11.47
N LEU A 174 11.89 13.07 11.03
CA LEU A 174 10.61 13.13 11.75
C LEU A 174 9.94 11.75 11.79
N PRO A 175 9.22 11.37 12.87
CA PRO A 175 8.51 10.09 12.93
C PRO A 175 7.55 9.89 11.75
N VAL A 176 7.46 8.68 11.21
CA VAL A 176 6.59 8.34 10.06
C VAL A 176 5.13 8.78 10.30
N GLY A 177 4.63 8.63 11.53
CA GLY A 177 3.29 9.09 11.90
C GLY A 177 3.11 10.60 11.74
N VAL A 178 4.08 11.40 12.17
CA VAL A 178 4.05 12.87 12.04
C VAL A 178 4.07 13.28 10.57
N VAL A 179 4.97 12.68 9.78
CA VAL A 179 5.05 12.95 8.33
C VAL A 179 3.74 12.59 7.64
N ARG A 180 3.18 11.42 7.96
CA ARG A 180 1.91 10.95 7.40
C ARG A 180 0.76 11.91 7.73
N THR A 181 0.58 12.24 9.01
CA THR A 181 -0.47 13.15 9.46
C THR A 181 -0.31 14.53 8.84
N GLY A 182 0.92 15.06 8.74
CA GLY A 182 1.18 16.33 8.08
C GLY A 182 0.76 16.31 6.61
N ILE A 183 1.19 15.32 5.84
CA ILE A 183 0.82 15.17 4.43
C ILE A 183 -0.70 15.03 4.29
N GLU A 184 -1.33 14.13 5.06
CA GLU A 184 -2.78 13.89 5.01
C GLU A 184 -3.59 15.13 5.38
N ALA A 185 -3.19 15.87 6.42
CA ALA A 185 -3.84 17.11 6.83
C ALA A 185 -3.71 18.19 5.74
N THR A 186 -2.53 18.33 5.12
CA THR A 186 -2.32 19.29 4.02
C THR A 186 -3.20 18.96 2.82
N VAL A 187 -3.26 17.70 2.36
CA VAL A 187 -4.07 17.35 1.20
C VAL A 187 -5.57 17.47 1.48
N VAL A 188 -6.03 17.14 2.70
CA VAL A 188 -7.42 17.36 3.12
C VAL A 188 -7.74 18.84 3.13
N ALA A 189 -6.89 19.67 3.73
CA ALA A 189 -7.11 21.11 3.80
C ALA A 189 -7.18 21.73 2.40
N LEU A 190 -6.20 21.44 1.53
CA LEU A 190 -6.19 21.93 0.15
C LEU A 190 -7.40 21.42 -0.64
N GLY A 191 -7.70 20.13 -0.54
CA GLY A 191 -8.85 19.55 -1.22
C GLY A 191 -10.17 20.16 -0.77
N TRP A 192 -10.33 20.39 0.53
CA TRP A 192 -11.54 20.98 1.10
C TRP A 192 -11.71 22.45 0.68
N LEU A 193 -10.62 23.22 0.63
CA LEU A 193 -10.61 24.58 0.07
C LEU A 193 -11.00 24.60 -1.40
N LEU A 194 -10.64 23.55 -2.16
CA LEU A 194 -11.09 23.32 -3.53
C LEU A 194 -12.50 22.69 -3.62
N GLY A 195 -13.25 22.68 -2.51
CA GLY A 195 -14.62 22.19 -2.42
C GLY A 195 -14.76 20.68 -2.25
N GLY A 196 -13.67 19.91 -2.18
CA GLY A 196 -13.67 18.46 -1.93
C GLY A 196 -14.51 18.08 -0.72
N VAL A 197 -15.19 16.93 -0.77
CA VAL A 197 -16.14 16.53 0.28
C VAL A 197 -15.40 15.91 1.46
N VAL A 198 -15.38 16.65 2.57
CA VAL A 198 -14.93 16.18 3.89
C VAL A 198 -16.16 15.84 4.73
N GLY A 199 -16.14 14.69 5.41
CA GLY A 199 -17.26 14.27 6.25
C GLY A 199 -16.90 13.15 7.23
N LEU A 200 -17.92 12.52 7.82
CA LEU A 200 -17.74 11.38 8.73
C LEU A 200 -16.98 10.22 8.09
N GLY A 201 -17.16 10.01 6.79
CA GLY A 201 -16.39 9.03 6.01
C GLY A 201 -14.90 9.34 5.93
N THR A 202 -14.52 10.62 5.90
CA THR A 202 -13.11 11.04 5.94
C THR A 202 -12.47 10.72 7.28
N LEU A 203 -13.18 11.01 8.38
CA LEU A 203 -12.72 10.67 9.73
C LEU A 203 -12.61 9.16 9.92
N LEU A 204 -13.65 8.41 9.53
CA LEU A 204 -13.66 6.95 9.56
C LEU A 204 -12.46 6.39 8.77
N TYR A 205 -12.24 6.86 7.55
CA TYR A 205 -11.13 6.42 6.72
C TYR A 205 -9.78 6.68 7.39
N ALA A 206 -9.56 7.90 7.89
CA ALA A 206 -8.31 8.28 8.54
C ALA A 206 -7.98 7.40 9.75
N LEU A 207 -8.99 7.06 10.56
CA LEU A 207 -8.84 6.24 11.76
C LEU A 207 -8.73 4.74 11.45
N ALA A 208 -9.47 4.24 10.44
CA ALA A 208 -9.61 2.80 10.21
C ALA A 208 -8.56 2.22 9.25
N VAL A 209 -8.14 2.95 8.21
CA VAL A 209 -7.27 2.35 7.16
C VAL A 209 -5.93 1.88 7.70
N GLY A 210 -5.29 2.63 8.62
CA GLY A 210 -4.02 2.22 9.20
C GLY A 210 -4.09 0.86 9.92
N PRO A 211 -4.97 0.71 10.93
CA PRO A 211 -5.20 -0.55 11.62
C PRO A 211 -5.63 -1.69 10.69
N LEU A 212 -6.51 -1.44 9.72
CA LEU A 212 -6.95 -2.45 8.75
C LEU A 212 -5.78 -2.99 7.91
N VAL A 213 -4.94 -2.10 7.38
CA VAL A 213 -3.76 -2.49 6.62
C VAL A 213 -2.80 -3.29 7.50
N GLN A 214 -2.54 -2.83 8.72
CA GLN A 214 -1.65 -3.54 9.66
C GLN A 214 -2.17 -4.95 10.00
N LEU A 215 -3.48 -5.09 10.17
CA LEU A 215 -4.14 -6.37 10.43
C LEU A 215 -4.02 -7.32 9.22
N MET A 216 -4.27 -6.81 8.01
CA MET A 216 -4.38 -7.63 6.81
C MET A 216 -3.04 -7.95 6.13
N LEU A 217 -2.06 -7.05 6.25
CA LEU A 217 -0.76 -7.17 5.57
C LEU A 217 -0.05 -8.51 5.83
N PRO A 218 0.05 -9.05 7.06
CA PRO A 218 0.73 -10.32 7.32
C PRO A 218 0.18 -11.53 6.54
N TRP A 219 -1.09 -11.48 6.10
CA TRP A 219 -1.70 -12.52 5.27
C TRP A 219 -1.44 -12.32 3.78
N CYS A 220 -1.14 -11.08 3.37
CA CYS A 220 -0.91 -10.71 1.98
C CYS A 220 0.57 -10.72 1.59
N VAL A 221 1.53 -10.70 2.52
CA VAL A 221 2.97 -10.73 2.17
C VAL A 221 3.33 -12.02 1.45
N VAL A 222 3.78 -11.90 0.20
CA VAL A 222 4.32 -13.03 -0.56
C VAL A 222 5.76 -13.28 -0.16
N GLU A 223 6.05 -14.47 0.38
CA GLU A 223 7.42 -14.90 0.66
C GLU A 223 8.26 -14.92 -0.63
N LEU A 224 9.41 -14.25 -0.60
CA LEU A 224 10.35 -14.24 -1.70
C LEU A 224 11.16 -15.54 -1.66
N ASN A 225 11.45 -16.11 -2.83
CA ASN A 225 12.36 -17.24 -2.87
C ASN A 225 13.77 -16.66 -2.73
N ASP A 226 14.38 -16.85 -1.56
CA ASP A 226 15.77 -16.49 -1.31
C ASP A 226 16.71 -17.33 -2.22
N GLY A 227 16.85 -16.95 -3.49
CA GLY A 227 18.02 -17.35 -4.30
C GLY A 227 19.34 -16.86 -3.70
N SER A 228 19.29 -15.97 -2.70
CA SER A 228 20.43 -15.33 -2.05
C SER A 228 20.83 -15.96 -0.71
N ARG A 229 20.13 -16.98 -0.20
CA ARG A 229 20.60 -17.72 1.00
C ARG A 229 21.85 -18.57 0.73
N ALA A 230 22.19 -18.85 -0.54
CA ALA A 230 23.41 -19.54 -0.91
C ALA A 230 24.70 -18.71 -0.68
N ALA A 231 24.59 -17.42 -0.35
CA ALA A 231 25.74 -16.52 -0.18
C ALA A 231 25.93 -16.00 1.25
N ARG A 232 25.28 -16.57 2.28
CA ARG A 232 25.73 -16.33 3.66
C ARG A 232 26.95 -17.22 3.93
N PRO A 233 28.12 -16.64 4.27
CA PRO A 233 29.21 -17.46 4.78
C PRO A 233 28.67 -18.21 5.98
N ARG A 234 28.78 -19.55 5.98
CA ARG A 234 28.62 -20.35 7.19
C ARG A 234 29.48 -19.67 8.25
N ARG A 235 28.85 -19.06 9.28
CA ARG A 235 29.58 -18.63 10.47
C ARG A 235 30.38 -19.84 10.92
N GLY A 236 31.70 -19.75 10.82
CA GLY A 236 32.61 -20.82 11.19
C GLY A 236 32.24 -21.29 12.60
N ARG A 237 32.09 -22.61 12.76
CA ARG A 237 32.11 -23.22 14.09
C ARG A 237 33.36 -22.68 14.81
N PRO A 238 33.27 -22.22 16.06
CA PRO A 238 34.45 -21.91 16.85
C PRO A 238 35.34 -23.15 16.86
N SER A 239 36.59 -23.01 16.44
CA SER A 239 37.57 -24.08 16.57
C SER A 239 37.73 -24.43 18.06
N PRO A 240 37.84 -25.73 18.41
CA PRO A 240 38.10 -26.10 19.80
C PRO A 240 39.46 -25.53 20.19
N ARG A 241 39.49 -24.77 21.29
CA ARG A 241 40.72 -24.23 21.85
C ARG A 241 41.70 -25.38 22.14
N PRO A 242 42.98 -25.27 21.76
CA PRO A 242 44.00 -26.17 22.28
C PRO A 242 44.14 -25.96 23.80
N ARG A 243 44.45 -27.06 24.48
CA ARG A 243 44.45 -27.29 25.93
C ARG A 243 45.19 -26.24 26.74
#